data_AF-A0A9D8S9L6-F1
#
_entry.id   AF-A0A9D8S9L6-F1
#
_cell.length_a   1.000
_cell.length_b   1.000
_cell.length_c   1.000
_cell.angle_alpha   90.00
_cell.angle_beta   90.00
_cell.angle_gamma   90.00
#
_symmetry.space_group_name_H-M   'P 1'
#
loop_
_entity.id
_entity.type
_entity.pdbx_description
1 polymer ?
#
loop_
_entity_poly.entity_id
_entity_poly.type
_entity_poly.pdbx_seq_one_letter_code
_entity_poly.pdbx_strand_id
1 'polypeptide(L)' 'IEFIGLCTDICVISNVIATKAAVPESEITVDASCCAGVTPQSHKNALEAMKMCQIKIINE' A
#
# COMPACT_ATOMS: atom_id res chain seq x y z
N ILE A 1 -2.28 7.38 -9.06
CA ILE A 1 -3.39 6.47 -8.62
C ILE A 1 -3.34 6.38 -7.11
N GLU A 2 -4.45 6.62 -6.44
CA GLU A 2 -4.53 6.54 -4.98
C GLU A 2 -5.28 5.29 -4.56
N PHE A 3 -4.75 4.56 -3.58
CA PHE A 3 -5.33 3.35 -3.02
C PHE A 3 -5.65 3.52 -1.54
N ILE A 4 -6.86 3.12 -1.17
CA ILE A 4 -7.33 2.97 0.21
C ILE A 4 -8.15 1.68 0.32
N GLY A 5 -8.31 1.16 1.54
CA GLY A 5 -9.19 0.02 1.78
C GLY A 5 -8.66 -0.97 2.80
N LEU A 6 -9.36 -2.10 2.94
CA LEU A 6 -9.07 -3.14 3.93
C LEU A 6 -8.93 -4.52 3.26
N CYS A 7 -7.96 -5.36 3.65
CA CYS A 7 -6.88 -5.14 4.64
C CYS A 7 -5.57 -4.65 3.98
N THR A 8 -4.73 -3.92 4.71
CA THR A 8 -3.44 -3.38 4.22
C THR A 8 -2.48 -4.47 3.75
N ASP A 9 -2.38 -5.53 4.55
CA ASP A 9 -1.47 -6.67 4.44
C ASP A 9 -1.99 -7.80 3.54
N ILE A 10 -3.14 -7.60 2.89
CA ILE A 10 -3.72 -8.56 1.93
C ILE A 10 -4.16 -7.83 0.65
N CYS A 11 -5.29 -7.13 0.70
CA CYS A 11 -5.93 -6.58 -0.49
C CYS A 11 -5.20 -5.35 -1.01
N VAL A 12 -4.84 -4.41 -0.13
CA VAL A 12 -4.20 -3.15 -0.53
C VAL A 12 -2.83 -3.43 -1.12
N ILE A 13 -1.96 -4.13 -0.39
CA ILE A 13 -0.62 -4.47 -0.88
C ILE A 13 -0.66 -5.26 -2.19
N SER A 14 -1.56 -6.25 -2.32
CA SER A 14 -1.65 -7.06 -3.54
C SER A 14 -2.04 -6.21 -4.77
N ASN A 15 -3.07 -5.37 -4.62
CA ASN A 15 -3.56 -4.55 -5.73
C ASN A 15 -2.58 -3.43 -6.09
N VAL A 16 -1.96 -2.80 -5.09
CA VAL A 16 -0.99 -1.73 -5.30
C VAL A 16 0.26 -2.27 -6.00
N ILE A 17 0.81 -3.40 -5.56
CA ILE A 17 1.97 -4.02 -6.21
C ILE A 17 1.64 -4.45 -7.64
N ALA A 18 0.49 -5.10 -7.85
CA ALA A 18 0.05 -5.48 -9.19
C ALA A 18 -0.10 -4.26 -10.11
N THR A 19 -0.65 -3.17 -9.60
CA THR A 19 -0.80 -1.91 -10.35
C THR A 19 0.56 -1.27 -10.64
N LYS A 20 1.48 -1.23 -9.66
CA LYS A 20 2.84 -0.72 -9.87
C LYS A 20 3.59 -1.52 -10.92
N ALA A 21 3.42 -2.84 -10.96
CA ALA A 21 4.00 -3.69 -11.99
C ALA A 21 3.40 -3.46 -13.38
N ALA A 22 2.09 -3.21 -13.45
CA ALA A 22 1.39 -2.95 -14.72
C ALA A 22 1.68 -1.56 -15.30
N VAL A 23 1.87 -0.54 -14.46
CA VAL A 23 2.13 0.85 -14.85
C VAL A 23 3.30 1.46 -14.06
N PRO A 24 4.55 1.04 -14.33
CA PRO A 24 5.72 1.37 -13.50
C PRO A 24 5.98 2.87 -13.36
N GLU A 25 5.72 3.65 -14.40
CA GLU A 25 5.97 5.10 -14.42
C GLU A 25 4.86 5.91 -13.73
N SER A 26 3.73 5.29 -13.38
CA SER A 26 2.64 6.01 -12.71
C SER A 26 2.98 6.27 -11.25
N GLU A 27 2.68 7.48 -10.77
CA GLU A 27 2.74 7.78 -9.35
C GLU A 27 1.60 7.04 -8.63
N ILE A 28 1.95 6.21 -7.65
CA ILE A 28 1.00 5.46 -6.84
C ILE A 28 1.16 5.87 -5.38
N THR A 29 0.03 6.20 -4.75
CA THR A 29 -0.04 6.61 -3.35
C THR A 29 -0.99 5.70 -2.58
N VAL A 30 -0.66 5.42 -1.31
CA VAL A 30 -1.55 4.75 -0.34
C VAL A 30 -1.72 5.66 0.87
N ASP A 31 -2.97 5.95 1.26
CA ASP A 31 -3.27 6.63 2.52
C ASP A 31 -3.39 5.59 3.65
N ALA A 32 -2.42 5.59 4.55
CA ALA A 32 -2.33 4.64 5.66
C ALA A 32 -3.45 4.85 6.69
N SER A 33 -3.91 6.08 6.92
CA SER A 33 -5.01 6.39 7.84
C SER A 33 -6.36 5.81 7.39
N CYS A 34 -6.49 5.54 6.09
CA CYS A 34 -7.68 4.91 5.49
C CYS A 34 -7.52 3.40 5.27
N CYS A 35 -6.49 2.78 5.88
CA CYS A 35 -6.21 1.36 5.77
C CYS A 35 -6.02 0.74 7.17
N ALA A 36 -6.20 -0.58 7.29
CA ALA A 36 -5.87 -1.33 8.49
C ALA A 36 -5.43 -2.75 8.12
N GLY A 37 -4.38 -3.23 8.79
CA GLY A 37 -3.95 -4.63 8.68
C GLY A 37 -4.60 -5.50 9.75
N VAL A 38 -4.42 -6.82 9.64
CA VAL A 38 -4.95 -7.79 10.62
C VAL A 38 -4.40 -7.53 12.02
N THR A 39 -3.14 -7.07 12.10
CA THR A 39 -2.50 -6.59 13.33
C THR A 39 -1.77 -5.27 13.04
N PRO A 40 -1.48 -4.44 14.06
CA PRO A 40 -0.66 -3.25 13.87
C PRO A 40 0.71 -3.55 13.26
N GLN A 41 1.31 -4.70 13.61
CA GLN A 41 2.61 -5.10 13.06
C GLN A 41 2.51 -5.49 11.58
N SER A 42 1.49 -6.25 11.20
CA SER A 42 1.30 -6.67 9.81
C SER A 42 0.93 -5.48 8.91
N HIS A 43 0.13 -4.54 9.41
CA HIS A 43 -0.13 -3.25 8.76
C HIS A 43 1.17 -2.52 8.43
N LYS A 44 2.05 -2.30 9.42
CA LYS A 44 3.34 -1.63 9.23
C LYS A 44 4.26 -2.37 8.26
N ASN A 45 4.37 -3.69 8.38
CA ASN A 45 5.19 -4.49 7.48
C ASN A 45 4.74 -4.36 6.02
N ALA A 46 3.43 -4.29 5.78
CA ALA A 46 2.89 -4.11 4.44
C ALA A 46 3.17 -2.71 3.88
N LEU A 47 3.04 -1.66 4.70
CA LEU A 47 3.41 -0.29 4.31
C LEU A 47 4.89 -0.18 3.95
N GLU A 48 5.79 -0.77 4.75
CA GLU A 48 7.23 -0.80 4.46
C GLU A 48 7.55 -1.54 3.17
N ALA A 49 6.91 -2.69 2.92
CA ALA A 49 7.06 -3.42 1.66
C ALA A 49 6.63 -2.57 0.45
N MET A 50 5.54 -1.81 0.57
CA MET A 50 5.08 -0.91 -0.48
C MET A 50 6.07 0.25 -0.73
N LYS A 51 6.65 0.85 0.33
CA LYS A 51 7.68 1.91 0.19
C LYS A 51 8.88 1.42 -0.64
N MET A 52 9.33 0.19 -0.41
CA MET A 52 10.44 -0.42 -1.16
C MET A 52 10.15 -0.57 -2.66
N CYS A 53 8.87 -0.66 -3.04
CA CYS A 53 8.42 -0.76 -4.43
C CYS A 53 8.10 0.62 -5.06
N GLN A 54 8.67 1.71 -4.52
CA GLN A 54 8.44 3.09 -5.00
C GLN A 54 6.96 3.51 -4.98
N ILE A 55 6.20 3.01 -4.01
CA ILE A 55 4.85 3.48 -3.71
C ILE A 55 4.94 4.51 -2.59
N LYS A 56 4.26 5.64 -2.75
CA LYS A 56 4.23 6.71 -1.76
C LYS A 56 3.21 6.38 -0.67
N ILE A 57 3.64 6.38 0.59
CA ILE A 57 2.74 6.22 1.75
C ILE A 57 2.53 7.60 2.37
N ILE A 58 1.27 7.95 2.66
CA ILE A 58 0.88 9.21 3.33
C ILE A 58 0.03 8.90 4.56
N ASN A 59 -0.01 9.86 5.51
CA ASN A 59 -0.86 9.82 6.71
C ASN A 59 -0.71 8.54 7.56
N GLU A 60 0.53 8.16 7.89
CA GLU A 60 0.88 6.97 8.70
C GLU A 60 0.75 7.18 10.22
#